data_AF-A0A1I1SJ45-F1
#
_entry.id   AF-A0A1I1SJ45-F1
#
_cell.length_a   1.000
_cell.length_b   1.000
_cell.length_c   1.000
_cell.angle_alpha   90.00
_cell.angle_beta   90.00
_cell.angle_gamma   90.00
#
_symmetry.space_group_name_H-M   'P 1'
#
loop_
_entity.id
_entity.type
_entity.pdbx_description
1 polymer ?
#
loop_
_entity_poly.entity_id
_entity_poly.type
_entity_poly.pdbx_seq_one_letter_code
_entity_poly.pdbx_strand_id
1 'polypeptide(L)'
;MSIFIPQSTNFDSKIDNAYKLNNDRAPLSPDGVLFTPYREEITDKSLNNARSIDDIPQKTKDLYNEITSGVKESIDTNLTPRERLLAFFDKTINEIMTAPIEVEIEPHEMREAILFSRLGVDFLKVKEANVRMDMLTLAKDAIDKADKLTQPDKQVFYDRIKDLKLQLEQQIADLMKGVEPEESDKQEALKFEKIDEVNPLLNQLQQSKNFKF
;
A
#
# COMPACT_ATOMS: atom_id res chain seq x y z
N MET A 1 -47.64 -48.34 28.88
CA MET A 1 -47.24 -49.52 28.10
C MET A 1 -46.43 -49.05 26.90
N SER A 2 -45.30 -49.71 26.68
CA SER A 2 -44.28 -49.56 25.61
C SER A 2 -44.88 -49.59 24.18
N ILE A 3 -44.19 -49.34 23.05
CA ILE A 3 -42.84 -49.75 22.63
C ILE A 3 -42.35 -48.86 21.46
N PHE A 4 -41.02 -48.75 21.36
CA PHE A 4 -40.16 -48.18 20.31
C PHE A 4 -40.02 -49.08 19.05
N ILE A 5 -39.49 -48.50 17.95
CA ILE A 5 -38.54 -49.02 16.93
C ILE A 5 -38.96 -48.69 15.48
N PRO A 6 -38.05 -48.06 14.68
CA PRO A 6 -38.21 -47.75 13.25
C PRO A 6 -37.71 -48.88 12.32
N GLN A 7 -38.00 -48.80 11.02
CA GLN A 7 -37.36 -49.62 9.99
C GLN A 7 -36.97 -48.83 8.74
N SER A 8 -35.84 -49.27 8.20
CA SER A 8 -35.01 -48.82 7.08
C SER A 8 -35.43 -49.50 5.76
N THR A 9 -35.16 -48.90 4.59
CA THR A 9 -34.17 -49.41 3.59
C THR A 9 -34.35 -48.83 2.17
N ASN A 10 -33.21 -48.37 1.64
CA ASN A 10 -32.63 -48.54 0.29
C ASN A 10 -33.38 -48.18 -0.99
N PHE A 11 -32.75 -47.30 -1.78
CA PHE A 11 -32.51 -47.53 -3.22
C PHE A 11 -31.10 -47.09 -3.63
N ASP A 12 -30.52 -47.90 -4.51
CA ASP A 12 -29.13 -48.02 -4.93
C ASP A 12 -28.96 -47.53 -6.38
N SER A 13 -27.80 -46.96 -6.73
CA SER A 13 -27.15 -46.84 -8.07
C SER A 13 -26.14 -45.66 -8.06
N LYS A 14 -24.86 -45.88 -7.76
CA LYS A 14 -23.74 -46.27 -8.65
C LYS A 14 -23.55 -45.36 -9.87
N ILE A 15 -22.41 -44.66 -9.95
CA ILE A 15 -21.23 -45.10 -10.71
C ILE A 15 -19.96 -44.42 -10.19
N ASP A 16 -18.93 -45.24 -10.17
CA ASP A 16 -17.54 -45.10 -9.74
C ASP A 16 -16.71 -44.05 -10.52
N ASN A 17 -15.73 -43.46 -9.84
CA ASN A 17 -14.34 -43.54 -10.31
C ASN A 17 -13.34 -43.28 -9.17
N ALA A 18 -12.56 -44.32 -8.90
CA ALA A 18 -11.54 -44.40 -7.89
C ALA A 18 -10.17 -44.03 -8.45
N TYR A 19 -9.46 -43.10 -7.79
CA TYR A 19 -7.99 -43.09 -7.74
C TYR A 19 -7.60 -42.59 -6.33
N LYS A 20 -7.52 -43.51 -5.37
CA LYS A 20 -6.26 -44.03 -4.79
C LYS A 20 -5.48 -42.99 -3.97
N LEU A 21 -5.62 -43.07 -2.65
CA LEU A 21 -4.51 -42.78 -1.74
C LEU A 21 -3.34 -43.69 -2.11
N ASN A 22 -2.16 -43.11 -2.28
CA ASN A 22 -0.93 -43.66 -1.71
C ASN A 22 0.11 -42.55 -1.58
N ASN A 23 0.62 -42.43 -0.35
CA ASN A 23 1.88 -41.79 -0.02
C ASN A 23 2.95 -42.20 -1.03
N ASP A 24 3.67 -41.23 -1.59
CA ASP A 24 5.11 -41.32 -1.71
C ASP A 24 5.72 -39.92 -1.80
N ARG A 25 6.83 -39.78 -1.07
CA ARG A 25 7.64 -38.61 -0.80
C ARG A 25 7.82 -37.68 -2.01
N ALA A 26 7.66 -36.37 -1.79
CA ALA A 26 8.21 -35.37 -2.69
C ALA A 26 9.71 -35.65 -2.91
N PRO A 27 10.23 -35.61 -4.15
CA PRO A 27 11.64 -35.83 -4.40
C PRO A 27 12.46 -34.74 -3.70
N LEU A 28 13.34 -35.18 -2.80
CA LEU A 28 14.34 -34.32 -2.17
C LEU A 28 15.34 -33.88 -3.25
N SER A 29 15.57 -32.57 -3.37
CA SER A 29 16.74 -32.03 -4.08
C SER A 29 18.02 -32.46 -3.33
N PRO A 30 19.14 -32.73 -4.01
CA PRO A 30 20.38 -33.21 -3.38
C PRO A 30 20.91 -32.36 -2.22
N ASP A 31 20.46 -31.10 -2.13
CA ASP A 31 20.94 -30.13 -1.14
C ASP A 31 19.91 -29.75 -0.06
N GLY A 32 18.79 -30.48 0.05
CA GLY A 32 17.88 -30.38 1.21
C GLY A 32 17.13 -29.05 1.40
N VAL A 33 17.19 -28.12 0.44
CA VAL A 33 16.40 -26.87 0.47
C VAL A 33 15.07 -27.09 -0.26
N LEU A 34 13.95 -26.96 0.46
CA LEU A 34 12.61 -26.87 -0.11
C LEU A 34 12.51 -25.58 -0.94
N PHE A 35 12.66 -25.70 -2.26
CA PHE A 35 12.23 -24.65 -3.17
C PHE A 35 10.71 -24.68 -3.25
N THR A 36 10.05 -23.92 -2.38
CA THR A 36 8.65 -23.56 -2.61
C THR A 36 8.64 -22.39 -3.59
N PRO A 37 7.98 -22.48 -4.75
CA PRO A 37 7.69 -21.27 -5.50
C PRO A 37 6.82 -20.40 -4.58
N TYR A 38 7.24 -19.16 -4.34
CA TYR A 38 6.42 -18.14 -3.66
C TYR A 38 5.14 -17.95 -4.48
N ARG A 39 4.15 -18.81 -4.22
CA ARG A 39 2.75 -18.51 -4.44
C ARG A 39 2.29 -17.93 -3.12
N GLU A 40 2.48 -16.63 -2.96
CA GLU A 40 1.64 -15.91 -2.01
C GLU A 40 0.21 -16.19 -2.44
N GLU A 41 -0.49 -16.99 -1.65
CA GLU A 41 -1.93 -16.94 -1.63
C GLU A 41 -2.25 -15.49 -1.29
N ILE A 42 -2.66 -14.72 -2.30
CA ILE A 42 -3.32 -13.44 -2.12
C ILE A 42 -4.65 -13.78 -1.43
N THR A 43 -4.57 -14.02 -0.13
CA THR A 43 -5.71 -13.99 0.75
C THR A 43 -6.19 -12.54 0.75
N ASP A 44 -7.50 -12.30 0.69
CA ASP A 44 -8.14 -10.97 0.74
C ASP A 44 -7.72 -10.08 1.93
N LYS A 45 -6.85 -10.59 2.82
CA LYS A 45 -6.17 -9.83 3.88
C LYS A 45 -4.99 -8.97 3.39
N SER A 46 -4.38 -9.29 2.25
CA SER A 46 -3.33 -8.44 1.64
C SER A 46 -3.89 -7.15 1.04
N LEU A 47 -5.18 -7.16 0.65
CA LEU A 47 -5.92 -5.98 0.15
C LEU A 47 -6.46 -5.07 1.27
N ASN A 48 -6.23 -5.45 2.54
CA ASN A 48 -6.54 -4.61 3.69
C ASN A 48 -5.23 -4.21 4.37
N ASN A 49 -4.36 -3.50 3.65
CA ASN A 49 -3.24 -2.75 4.23
C ASN A 49 -3.75 -1.56 5.06
N ALA A 50 -4.63 -1.83 6.03
CA ALA A 50 -4.93 -0.89 7.09
C ALA A 50 -3.72 -0.87 8.02
N ARG A 51 -2.67 -0.14 7.63
CA ARG A 51 -1.61 0.27 8.56
C ARG A 51 -2.28 0.85 9.79
N SER A 52 -1.87 0.40 10.98
CA SER A 52 -2.37 1.00 12.21
C SER A 52 -1.98 2.47 12.24
N ILE A 53 -2.81 3.33 12.83
CA ILE A 53 -2.49 4.75 13.01
C ILE A 53 -1.15 4.92 13.77
N ASP A 54 -0.83 3.98 14.64
CA ASP A 54 0.42 3.97 15.40
C ASP A 54 1.65 3.69 14.52
N ASP A 55 1.49 2.92 13.45
CA ASP A 55 2.57 2.55 12.52
C ASP A 55 2.85 3.64 11.48
N ILE A 56 1.98 4.64 11.36
CA ILE A 56 2.15 5.74 10.41
C ILE A 56 3.35 6.61 10.84
N PRO A 57 4.33 6.85 9.94
CA PRO A 57 5.51 7.65 10.25
C PRO A 57 5.18 9.05 10.77
N GLN A 58 5.99 9.56 11.70
CA GLN A 58 5.77 10.89 12.27
C GLN A 58 5.79 12.00 11.20
N LYS A 59 6.69 11.93 10.22
CA LYS A 59 6.74 12.87 9.09
C LYS A 59 5.40 12.95 8.34
N THR A 60 4.72 11.82 8.16
CA THR A 60 3.39 11.78 7.52
C THR A 60 2.31 12.38 8.41
N LYS A 61 2.37 12.14 9.73
CA LYS A 61 1.46 12.77 10.70
C LYS A 61 1.63 14.29 10.72
N ASP A 62 2.87 14.78 10.64
CA ASP A 62 3.19 16.20 10.62
C ASP A 62 2.64 16.87 9.35
N LEU A 63 2.85 16.24 8.19
CA LEU A 63 2.27 16.71 6.92
C LEU A 63 0.73 16.74 6.95
N TYR A 64 0.10 15.71 7.50
CA TYR A 64 -1.36 15.70 7.69
C TYR A 64 -1.83 16.84 8.60
N ASN A 65 -1.09 17.14 9.67
CA ASN A 65 -1.39 18.25 10.57
C ASN A 65 -1.22 19.61 9.89
N GLU A 66 -0.23 19.76 9.01
CA GLU A 66 -0.05 20.97 8.21
C GLU A 66 -1.24 21.20 7.26
N ILE A 67 -1.61 20.17 6.49
CA ILE A 67 -2.77 20.21 5.58
C ILE A 67 -4.04 20.57 6.35
N THR A 68 -4.33 19.86 7.45
CA THR A 68 -5.55 20.10 8.22
C THR A 68 -5.58 21.48 8.87
N SER A 69 -4.43 22.02 9.29
CA SER A 69 -4.34 23.38 9.82
C SER A 69 -4.68 24.41 8.73
N GLY A 70 -4.06 24.29 7.55
CA GLY A 70 -4.36 25.18 6.42
C GLY A 70 -5.82 25.09 5.96
N VAL A 71 -6.39 23.88 5.94
CA VAL A 71 -7.81 23.68 5.63
C VAL A 71 -8.69 24.37 6.67
N LYS A 72 -8.42 24.18 7.97
CA LYS A 72 -9.21 24.76 9.06
C LYS A 72 -9.29 26.28 8.99
N GLU A 73 -8.19 26.95 8.64
CA GLU A 73 -8.15 28.41 8.47
C GLU A 73 -9.03 28.90 7.33
N SER A 74 -9.31 28.05 6.35
CA SER A 74 -10.10 28.39 5.16
C SER A 74 -11.59 28.09 5.27
N ILE A 75 -12.06 27.44 6.35
CA ILE A 75 -13.48 27.08 6.50
C ILE A 75 -14.30 28.27 7.02
N ASP A 76 -15.44 28.52 6.40
CA ASP A 76 -16.37 29.56 6.81
C ASP A 76 -16.86 29.35 8.25
N THR A 77 -16.64 30.36 9.09
CA THR A 77 -17.02 30.36 10.50
C THR A 77 -18.52 30.57 10.73
N ASN A 78 -19.29 30.93 9.71
CA ASN A 78 -20.74 31.11 9.81
C ASN A 78 -21.52 29.80 9.67
N LEU A 79 -20.86 28.73 9.21
CA LEU A 79 -21.47 27.40 9.07
C LEU A 79 -21.81 26.79 10.43
N THR A 80 -22.87 25.97 10.45
CA THR A 80 -23.20 25.14 11.61
C THR A 80 -22.06 24.16 11.91
N PRO A 81 -21.94 23.63 13.15
CA PRO A 81 -20.87 22.70 13.49
C PRO A 81 -20.80 21.47 12.58
N ARG A 82 -21.95 20.91 12.17
CA ARG A 82 -22.01 19.78 11.23
C ARG A 82 -21.51 20.18 9.84
N GLU A 83 -22.03 21.27 9.28
CA GLU A 83 -21.62 21.75 7.95
C GLU A 83 -20.13 22.10 7.90
N ARG A 84 -19.60 22.68 8.98
CA ARG A 84 -18.18 22.97 9.12
C ARG A 84 -17.33 21.71 9.06
N LEU A 85 -17.72 20.64 9.74
CA LEU A 85 -17.01 19.36 9.68
C LEU A 85 -17.13 18.71 8.30
N LEU A 86 -18.30 18.76 7.67
CA LEU A 86 -18.48 18.26 6.30
C LEU A 86 -17.54 18.97 5.33
N ALA A 87 -17.51 20.31 5.35
CA ALA A 87 -16.62 21.12 4.51
C ALA A 87 -15.15 20.88 4.84
N PHE A 88 -14.81 20.77 6.13
CA PHE A 88 -13.45 20.50 6.59
C PHE A 88 -12.92 19.15 6.06
N PHE A 89 -13.69 18.06 6.21
CA PHE A 89 -13.24 16.74 5.76
C PHE A 89 -13.23 16.61 4.24
N ASP A 90 -14.23 17.19 3.55
CA ASP A 90 -14.24 17.23 2.09
C ASP A 90 -12.98 17.91 1.55
N LYS A 91 -12.66 19.10 2.08
CA LYS A 91 -11.47 19.84 1.68
C LYS A 91 -10.18 19.15 2.10
N THR A 92 -10.11 18.58 3.30
CA THR A 92 -8.93 17.81 3.77
C THR A 92 -8.61 16.64 2.84
N ILE A 93 -9.63 15.85 2.47
CA ILE A 93 -9.44 14.71 1.56
C ILE A 93 -8.99 15.20 0.17
N ASN A 94 -9.54 16.31 -0.32
CA ASN A 94 -9.08 16.93 -1.57
C ASN A 94 -7.60 17.31 -1.50
N GLU A 95 -7.21 18.08 -0.48
CA GLU A 95 -5.84 18.58 -0.32
C GLU A 95 -4.83 17.44 -0.15
N ILE A 96 -5.17 16.36 0.58
CA ILE A 96 -4.32 15.15 0.68
C ILE A 96 -3.96 14.59 -0.70
N MET A 97 -4.90 14.62 -1.64
CA MET A 97 -4.70 14.08 -2.98
C MET A 97 -3.98 15.04 -3.93
N THR A 98 -4.13 16.35 -3.73
CA THR A 98 -3.64 17.38 -4.67
C THR A 98 -2.39 18.11 -4.21
N ALA A 99 -2.11 18.15 -2.91
CA ALA A 99 -0.94 18.86 -2.39
C ALA A 99 0.37 18.21 -2.91
N PRO A 100 1.39 19.04 -3.23
CA PRO A 100 2.72 18.53 -3.51
C PRO A 100 3.30 17.90 -2.24
N ILE A 101 3.86 16.70 -2.35
CA ILE A 101 4.45 15.97 -1.23
C ILE A 101 5.93 15.78 -1.51
N GLU A 102 6.78 16.34 -0.65
CA GLU A 102 8.22 16.15 -0.75
C GLU A 102 8.64 14.84 -0.08
N VAL A 103 9.00 13.87 -0.92
CA VAL A 103 9.54 12.59 -0.50
C VAL A 103 11.02 12.49 -0.87
N GLU A 104 11.79 11.88 0.02
CA GLU A 104 13.22 11.62 -0.17
C GLU A 104 13.49 10.14 0.07
N ILE A 105 14.55 9.62 -0.56
CA ILE A 105 15.03 8.26 -0.33
C ILE A 105 15.90 8.30 0.92
N GLU A 106 15.45 7.62 1.96
CA GLU A 106 16.24 7.50 3.18
C GLU A 106 17.36 6.46 3.00
N PRO A 107 18.47 6.54 3.75
CA PRO A 107 19.60 5.63 3.60
C PRO A 107 19.21 4.14 3.69
N HIS A 108 18.19 3.82 4.48
CA HIS A 108 17.71 2.45 4.66
C HIS A 108 16.84 1.95 3.49
N GLU A 109 16.27 2.86 2.70
CA GLU A 109 15.41 2.58 1.53
C GLU A 109 16.23 2.50 0.23
N MET A 110 17.52 2.89 0.26
CA MET A 110 18.36 2.97 -0.93
C MET A 110 18.41 1.66 -1.74
N ARG A 111 18.41 0.51 -1.06
CA ARG A 111 18.38 -0.81 -1.73
C ARG A 111 17.09 -1.03 -2.50
N GLU A 112 15.96 -0.63 -1.92
CA GLU A 112 14.65 -0.73 -2.54
C GLU A 112 14.55 0.22 -3.74
N ALA A 113 14.96 1.47 -3.57
CA ALA A 113 15.00 2.44 -4.67
C ALA A 113 15.85 1.96 -5.86
N ILE A 114 17.01 1.32 -5.60
CA ILE A 114 17.84 0.73 -6.66
C ILE A 114 17.10 -0.41 -7.37
N LEU A 115 16.38 -1.25 -6.62
CA LEU A 115 15.60 -2.36 -7.21
C LEU A 115 14.48 -1.83 -8.10
N PHE A 116 13.73 -0.84 -7.63
CA PHE A 116 12.67 -0.19 -8.40
C PHE A 116 13.23 0.46 -9.67
N SER A 117 14.36 1.18 -9.57
CA SER A 117 15.03 1.77 -10.72
C SER A 117 15.43 0.73 -11.78
N ARG A 118 15.92 -0.45 -11.37
CA ARG A 118 16.24 -1.56 -12.30
C ARG A 118 15.01 -2.14 -12.99
N LEU A 119 13.84 -2.02 -12.38
CA LEU A 119 12.56 -2.44 -12.95
C LEU A 119 11.89 -1.32 -13.77
N GLY A 120 12.55 -0.17 -13.95
CA GLY A 120 11.98 0.98 -14.63
C GLY A 120 10.88 1.70 -13.84
N VAL A 121 10.81 1.46 -12.52
CA VAL A 121 9.78 2.02 -11.62
C VAL A 121 10.34 3.23 -10.87
N ASP A 122 9.57 4.31 -10.85
CA ASP A 122 9.88 5.50 -10.08
C ASP A 122 9.51 5.30 -8.59
N PHE A 123 10.52 5.02 -7.77
CA PHE A 123 10.34 4.78 -6.33
C PHE A 123 9.76 5.99 -5.59
N LEU A 124 10.07 7.23 -6.00
CA LEU A 124 9.54 8.42 -5.34
C LEU A 124 8.03 8.52 -5.51
N LYS A 125 7.53 8.24 -6.72
CA LYS A 125 6.07 8.21 -6.97
C LYS A 125 5.35 7.15 -6.16
N VAL A 126 5.96 5.98 -5.98
CA VAL A 126 5.42 4.92 -5.13
C VAL A 126 5.40 5.37 -3.66
N LYS A 127 6.47 6.02 -3.20
CA LYS A 127 6.54 6.58 -1.84
C LYS A 127 5.50 7.67 -1.61
N GLU A 128 5.31 8.59 -2.56
CA GLU A 128 4.25 9.62 -2.48
C GLU A 128 2.86 8.98 -2.37
N ALA A 129 2.55 7.98 -3.22
CA ALA A 129 1.26 7.31 -3.20
C ALA A 129 1.00 6.64 -1.83
N ASN A 130 2.02 5.98 -1.26
CA ASN A 130 1.95 5.41 0.08
C ASN A 130 1.73 6.47 1.18
N VAL A 131 2.41 7.61 1.11
CA VAL A 131 2.20 8.73 2.04
C VAL A 131 0.77 9.25 1.96
N ARG A 132 0.19 9.37 0.75
CA ARG A 132 -1.23 9.74 0.58
C ARG A 132 -2.17 8.70 1.21
N MET A 133 -1.92 7.41 1.01
CA MET A 133 -2.72 6.34 1.64
C MET A 133 -2.68 6.40 3.17
N ASP A 134 -1.52 6.68 3.75
CA ASP A 134 -1.36 6.88 5.19
C ASP A 134 -2.15 8.10 5.68
N MET A 135 -2.05 9.25 5.00
CA MET A 135 -2.84 10.44 5.35
C MET A 135 -4.35 10.21 5.23
N LEU A 136 -4.81 9.46 4.22
CA LEU A 136 -6.22 9.06 4.10
C LEU A 136 -6.66 8.14 5.26
N THR A 137 -5.75 7.35 5.83
CA THR A 137 -6.00 6.56 7.04
C THR A 137 -6.19 7.45 8.26
N LEU A 138 -5.33 8.48 8.42
CA LEU A 138 -5.48 9.49 9.47
C LEU A 138 -6.82 10.25 9.34
N ALA A 139 -7.18 10.66 8.12
CA ALA A 139 -8.44 11.33 7.85
C ALA A 139 -9.65 10.46 8.23
N LYS A 140 -9.61 9.17 7.89
CA LYS A 140 -10.67 8.22 8.26
C LYS A 140 -10.82 8.13 9.79
N ASP A 141 -9.73 8.00 10.52
CA ASP A 141 -9.75 7.96 12.00
C ASP A 141 -10.30 9.27 12.61
N ALA A 142 -9.95 10.42 12.04
CA ALA A 142 -10.51 11.70 12.46
C ALA A 142 -12.03 11.80 12.21
N ILE A 143 -12.52 11.25 11.08
CA ILE A 143 -13.96 11.16 10.78
C ILE A 143 -14.66 10.19 11.74
N ASP A 144 -14.04 9.04 12.04
CA ASP A 144 -14.57 8.06 13.01
C ASP A 144 -14.85 8.77 14.36
N LYS A 145 -13.94 9.66 14.79
CA LYS A 145 -14.01 10.43 16.04
C LYS A 145 -14.91 11.67 16.00
N ALA A 146 -15.40 12.09 14.83
CA ALA A 146 -16.24 13.27 14.70
C ALA A 146 -17.65 13.05 15.29
N ASP A 147 -17.96 13.71 16.41
CA ASP A 147 -19.21 13.52 17.15
C ASP A 147 -20.42 14.24 16.53
N LYS A 148 -20.18 15.33 15.76
CA LYS A 148 -21.25 16.09 15.09
C LYS A 148 -21.68 15.53 13.74
N LEU A 149 -21.01 14.48 13.25
CA LEU A 149 -21.37 13.79 12.01
C LEU A 149 -22.24 12.56 12.30
N THR A 150 -23.31 12.40 11.54
CA THR A 150 -24.15 11.20 11.60
C THR A 150 -23.46 10.04 10.89
N GLN A 151 -23.90 8.79 11.14
CA GLN A 151 -23.33 7.63 10.42
C GLN A 151 -23.48 7.73 8.90
N PRO A 152 -24.62 8.18 8.33
CA PRO A 152 -24.72 8.46 6.90
C PRO A 152 -23.70 9.47 6.40
N ASP A 153 -23.44 10.55 7.16
CA ASP A 153 -22.42 11.54 6.78
C ASP A 153 -21.03 10.92 6.70
N LYS A 154 -20.67 10.11 7.71
CA LYS A 154 -19.38 9.44 7.77
C LYS A 154 -19.20 8.43 6.64
N GLN A 155 -20.27 7.71 6.30
CA GLN A 155 -20.23 6.69 5.24
C GLN A 155 -19.83 7.28 3.88
N VAL A 156 -20.33 8.48 3.54
CA VAL A 156 -19.94 9.18 2.30
C VAL A 156 -18.43 9.38 2.23
N PHE A 157 -17.80 9.76 3.35
CA PHE A 157 -16.35 9.92 3.38
C PHE A 157 -15.61 8.57 3.40
N TYR A 158 -16.13 7.55 4.08
CA TYR A 158 -15.52 6.23 4.07
C TYR A 158 -15.47 5.63 2.68
N ASP A 159 -16.57 5.70 1.94
CA ASP A 159 -16.65 5.21 0.56
C ASP A 159 -15.66 5.96 -0.33
N ARG A 160 -15.63 7.29 -0.21
CA ARG A 160 -14.67 8.12 -0.95
C ARG A 160 -13.21 7.79 -0.60
N ILE A 161 -12.87 7.67 0.68
CA ILE A 161 -11.51 7.32 1.13
C ILE A 161 -11.12 5.94 0.60
N LYS A 162 -12.06 4.98 0.62
CA LYS A 162 -11.83 3.64 0.07
C LYS A 162 -11.54 3.71 -1.44
N ASP A 163 -12.34 4.44 -2.20
CA ASP A 163 -12.15 4.58 -3.65
C ASP A 163 -10.80 5.26 -3.97
N LEU A 164 -10.43 6.31 -3.23
CA LEU A 164 -9.14 7.00 -3.41
C LEU A 164 -7.95 6.09 -3.07
N LYS A 165 -8.06 5.27 -2.03
CA LYS A 165 -7.02 4.27 -1.70
C LYS A 165 -6.89 3.22 -2.80
N LEU A 166 -8.00 2.71 -3.33
CA LEU A 166 -7.99 1.79 -4.47
C LEU A 166 -7.34 2.42 -5.70
N GLN A 167 -7.59 3.71 -5.96
CA GLN A 167 -6.92 4.44 -7.04
C GLN A 167 -5.41 4.56 -6.81
N LEU A 168 -4.96 4.85 -5.60
CA LEU A 168 -3.52 4.91 -5.27
C LEU A 168 -2.86 3.53 -5.39
N GLU A 169 -3.52 2.46 -4.95
CA GLU A 169 -3.07 1.08 -5.13
C GLU A 169 -2.96 0.71 -6.61
N GLN A 170 -3.95 1.11 -7.42
CA GLN A 170 -3.91 0.91 -8.87
C GLN A 170 -2.77 1.71 -9.51
N GLN A 171 -2.55 2.96 -9.10
CA GLN A 171 -1.41 3.76 -9.56
C GLN A 171 -0.07 3.09 -9.22
N ILE A 172 0.09 2.57 -8.01
CA ILE A 172 1.28 1.80 -7.63
C ILE A 172 1.41 0.54 -8.50
N ALA A 173 0.33 -0.21 -8.71
CA ALA A 173 0.35 -1.40 -9.55
C ALA A 173 0.71 -1.08 -11.00
N ASP A 174 0.24 0.03 -11.55
CA ASP A 174 0.55 0.46 -12.92
C ASP A 174 1.99 0.94 -13.05
N LEU A 175 2.53 1.61 -12.02
CA LEU A 175 3.97 1.90 -11.94
C LEU A 175 4.80 0.62 -11.95
N MET A 176 4.35 -0.43 -11.25
CA MET A 176 5.04 -1.71 -11.12
C MET A 176 4.97 -2.59 -12.38
N LYS A 177 3.97 -2.40 -13.24
CA LYS A 177 3.85 -3.18 -14.49
C LYS A 177 4.94 -2.82 -15.51
N GLY A 178 5.59 -1.66 -15.36
CA GLY A 178 6.66 -1.22 -16.24
C GLY A 178 6.18 -0.87 -17.65
N VAL A 179 6.84 0.11 -18.25
CA VAL A 179 6.77 0.36 -19.69
C VAL A 179 7.36 -0.85 -20.40
N GLU A 180 6.72 -1.33 -21.48
CA GLU A 180 7.28 -2.43 -22.28
C GLU A 180 8.74 -2.14 -22.66
N PRO A 181 9.62 -3.15 -22.70
CA PRO A 181 11.07 -3.01 -22.89
C PRO A 181 11.51 -2.46 -24.26
N GLU A 182 10.64 -1.85 -25.06
CA GLU A 182 10.93 -1.36 -26.42
C GLU A 182 11.69 -0.01 -26.46
N GLU A 183 12.08 0.59 -25.32
CA GLU A 183 13.03 1.71 -25.29
C GLU A 183 14.16 1.55 -24.25
N SER A 184 14.35 0.34 -23.69
CA SER A 184 15.47 0.05 -22.79
C SER A 184 16.83 -0.02 -23.52
N ASP A 185 16.83 -0.07 -24.85
CA ASP A 185 18.04 -0.14 -25.69
C ASP A 185 18.69 1.22 -25.98
N LYS A 186 18.26 2.31 -25.31
CA LYS A 186 18.94 3.62 -25.34
C LYS A 186 19.40 4.14 -23.98
N GLN A 187 19.28 3.35 -22.92
CA GLN A 187 20.18 3.51 -21.77
C GLN A 187 21.45 2.74 -22.10
N GLU A 188 22.14 3.22 -23.14
CA GLU A 188 23.52 2.87 -23.41
C GLU A 188 24.27 2.93 -22.09
N ALA A 189 24.74 1.77 -21.67
CA ALA A 189 25.84 1.56 -20.76
C ALA A 189 26.18 2.78 -19.89
N LEU A 190 25.81 2.71 -18.62
CA LEU A 190 26.66 3.21 -17.55
C LEU A 190 28.01 2.48 -17.63
N LYS A 191 28.78 2.79 -18.68
CA LYS A 191 30.22 2.59 -18.71
C LYS A 191 30.71 3.47 -17.57
N PHE A 192 31.30 2.82 -16.57
CA PHE A 192 32.17 3.46 -15.60
C PHE A 192 33.45 3.97 -16.30
N GLU A 193 33.31 4.78 -17.34
CA GLU A 193 34.41 5.52 -17.94
C GLU A 193 34.40 6.92 -17.36
N LYS A 194 35.50 7.19 -16.65
CA LYS A 194 35.88 8.46 -16.04
C LYS A 194 35.53 9.64 -16.96
N ILE A 195 34.57 10.46 -16.56
CA ILE A 195 34.45 11.82 -17.07
C ILE A 195 34.13 12.72 -15.89
N ASP A 196 35.05 13.65 -15.67
CA ASP A 196 35.02 14.73 -14.71
C ASP A 196 33.84 15.66 -15.02
N GLU A 197 32.79 15.66 -14.18
CA GLU A 197 31.94 16.84 -13.90
C GLU A 197 30.92 16.53 -12.78
N VAL A 198 31.05 17.31 -11.72
CA VAL A 198 30.26 17.48 -10.48
C VAL A 198 28.86 16.81 -10.46
N ASN A 199 28.76 15.61 -9.89
CA ASN A 199 27.50 14.97 -9.51
C ASN A 199 27.17 15.31 -8.04
N PRO A 200 25.99 15.90 -7.72
CA PRO A 200 25.61 16.27 -6.35
C PRO A 200 25.53 15.07 -5.40
N LEU A 201 25.25 13.87 -5.90
CA LEU A 201 25.28 12.63 -5.12
C LEU A 201 26.71 12.25 -4.66
N LEU A 202 27.73 12.66 -5.43
CA LEU A 202 29.13 12.38 -5.09
C LEU A 202 29.63 13.26 -3.93
N ASN A 203 29.17 14.52 -3.88
CA ASN A 203 29.52 15.44 -2.78
C ASN A 203 28.92 14.99 -1.45
N GLN A 204 27.69 14.45 -1.45
CA GLN A 204 27.07 13.89 -0.24
C GLN A 204 27.80 12.64 0.26
N LEU A 205 28.29 11.79 -0.66
CA LEU A 205 29.07 10.59 -0.33
C LEU A 205 30.50 10.88 0.14
N GLN A 206 31.10 12.02 -0.24
CA GLN A 206 32.41 12.43 0.26
C GLN A 206 32.33 13.10 1.63
N GLN A 207 31.26 13.83 1.93
CA GLN A 207 31.07 14.43 3.25
C GLN A 207 30.81 13.40 4.35
N SER A 208 30.16 12.28 4.04
CA SER A 208 29.89 11.21 5.02
C SER A 208 31.13 10.38 5.40
N LYS A 209 32.20 10.39 4.58
CA LYS A 209 33.46 9.71 4.89
C LYS A 209 34.39 10.47 5.85
N ASN A 210 34.04 11.71 6.22
CA ASN A 210 34.85 12.53 7.13
C ASN A 210 34.48 12.40 8.62
N PHE A 211 33.45 11.63 8.97
CA PHE A 211 33.18 11.28 10.36
C PHE A 211 33.79 9.92 10.71
N LYS A 212 35.02 9.95 11.22
CA LYS A 212 35.59 8.85 12.00
C LYS A 212 35.06 8.95 13.43
N PHE A 213 34.39 7.91 13.90
CA PHE A 213 34.41 7.50 15.30
C PHE A 213 35.22 6.21 15.40
#